data_AF-A0A928HZ61-F1
#
_entry.id   AF-A0A928HZ61-F1
#
_cell.length_a   1.000
_cell.length_b   1.000
_cell.length_c   1.000
_cell.angle_alpha   90.00
_cell.angle_beta   90.00
_cell.angle_gamma   90.00
#
_symmetry.space_group_name_H-M   'P 1'
#
loop_
_entity.id
_entity.type
_entity.pdbx_description
1 polymer ?
#
loop_
_entity_poly.entity_id
_entity_poly.type
_entity_poly.pdbx_seq_one_letter_code
_entity_poly.pdbx_strand_id
1 'polypeptide(L)'
;MKSKSDKGFLDFLRSGGGSLKIWVILLLGAALILIGSLGGTDKKSAPDTETRVAEMCALAEGVGRCEVMLTYGSDGEVESALVLCDGGDLPSVRARVTDMVSSLFGIGTNRIMVQKISD
;
A
#
# COMPACT_ATOMS: atom_id res chain seq x y z
N MET A 1 -27.86 7.21 21.87
CA MET A 1 -27.32 6.43 23.02
C MET A 1 -25.95 7.01 23.38
N LYS A 2 -25.84 7.71 24.51
CA LYS A 2 -24.65 8.51 24.86
C LYS A 2 -23.83 7.84 25.96
N SER A 3 -22.54 7.75 25.68
CA SER A 3 -21.41 7.24 26.46
C SER A 3 -21.65 7.11 27.97
N LYS A 4 -21.57 5.87 28.46
CA LYS A 4 -21.51 5.53 29.89
C LYS A 4 -20.12 5.00 30.30
N SER A 5 -19.18 4.83 29.36
CA SER A 5 -17.86 4.23 29.61
C SER A 5 -16.81 5.20 30.17
N ASP A 6 -16.99 6.51 30.05
CA ASP A 6 -15.90 7.46 30.37
C ASP A 6 -15.84 7.86 31.84
N LYS A 7 -16.92 7.66 32.61
CA LYS A 7 -17.02 8.18 33.99
C LYS A 7 -16.30 7.32 35.02
N GLY A 8 -16.41 5.99 34.92
CA GLY A 8 -15.75 5.06 35.86
C GLY A 8 -14.23 5.03 35.71
N PHE A 9 -13.73 5.28 34.49
CA PHE A 9 -12.30 5.36 34.21
C PHE A 9 -11.67 6.64 34.78
N LEU A 10 -12.35 7.78 34.65
CA LEU A 10 -11.87 9.06 35.20
C LEU A 10 -11.87 9.08 36.74
N ASP A 11 -12.89 8.49 37.38
CA ASP A 11 -12.91 8.33 38.85
C ASP A 11 -11.77 7.42 39.33
N PHE A 12 -11.38 6.43 38.51
CA PHE A 12 -10.23 5.57 38.78
C PHE A 12 -8.88 6.29 38.60
N LEU A 13 -8.73 7.13 37.56
CA LEU A 13 -7.53 7.97 37.35
C LEU A 13 -7.33 9.01 38.45
N ARG A 14 -8.42 9.52 39.04
CA ARG A 14 -8.38 10.50 40.14
C ARG A 14 -8.22 9.86 41.52
N SER A 15 -8.52 8.56 41.67
CA SER A 15 -8.36 7.80 42.91
C SER A 15 -6.89 7.40 43.14
N GLY A 16 -6.01 8.39 43.28
CA GLY A 16 -4.63 8.21 43.72
C GLY A 16 -4.56 7.79 45.18
N GLY A 17 -4.48 6.49 45.45
CA GLY A 17 -4.46 5.98 46.82
C GLY A 17 -4.18 4.49 46.99
N GLY A 18 -3.44 3.85 46.08
CA GLY A 18 -3.06 2.45 46.24
C GLY A 18 -2.05 2.05 45.19
N SER A 19 -0.77 2.16 45.51
CA SER A 19 0.37 1.90 44.61
C SER A 19 0.17 0.62 43.79
N LEU A 20 -0.32 -0.46 44.40
CA LEU A 20 -0.48 -1.76 43.73
C LEU A 20 -1.51 -1.79 42.58
N LYS A 21 -2.61 -1.02 42.65
CA LYS A 21 -3.69 -1.08 41.65
C LYS A 21 -3.35 -0.33 40.36
N ILE A 22 -2.61 0.77 40.49
CA ILE A 22 -2.15 1.57 39.34
C ILE A 22 -1.12 0.79 38.52
N TRP A 23 -0.20 0.09 39.17
CA TRP A 23 0.78 -0.77 38.49
C TRP A 23 0.10 -1.88 37.67
N VAL A 24 -0.98 -2.50 38.18
CA VAL A 24 -1.71 -3.55 37.44
C VAL A 24 -2.36 -3.02 36.17
N ILE A 25 -2.97 -1.83 36.21
CA ILE A 25 -3.62 -1.24 35.02
C ILE A 25 -2.60 -0.73 34.02
N LEU A 26 -1.47 -0.20 34.49
CA LEU A 26 -0.38 0.21 33.62
C LEU A 26 0.25 -1.00 32.90
N LEU A 27 0.40 -2.13 33.60
CA LEU A 27 0.91 -3.38 33.04
C LEU A 27 -0.10 -4.02 32.07
N LEU A 28 -1.39 -4.04 32.42
CA LEU A 28 -2.46 -4.55 31.55
C LEU A 28 -2.61 -3.68 30.29
N GLY A 29 -2.50 -2.35 30.44
CA GLY A 29 -2.50 -1.39 29.33
C GLY A 29 -1.30 -1.57 28.40
N ALA A 30 -0.10 -1.70 28.96
CA ALA A 30 1.11 -1.99 28.19
C ALA A 30 1.04 -3.35 27.47
N ALA A 31 0.47 -4.37 28.11
CA ALA A 31 0.24 -5.68 27.49
C ALA A 31 -0.75 -5.60 26.32
N LEU A 32 -1.83 -4.81 26.44
CA LEU A 32 -2.78 -4.59 25.33
C LEU A 32 -2.12 -3.86 24.14
N ILE A 33 -1.26 -2.88 24.42
CA ILE A 33 -0.51 -2.15 23.39
C ILE A 33 0.45 -3.08 22.65
N LEU A 34 1.12 -4.00 23.37
CA LEU A 34 2.00 -5.00 22.76
C LEU A 34 1.23 -6.00 21.87
N ILE A 35 0.03 -6.42 22.28
CA ILE A 35 -0.82 -7.32 21.47
C ILE A 35 -1.34 -6.60 20.22
N GLY A 36 -1.65 -5.30 20.31
CA GLY A 36 -2.05 -4.49 19.17
C GLY A 36 -0.97 -4.32 18.09
N SER A 37 0.31 -4.51 18.44
CA SER A 37 1.43 -4.43 17.49
C SER A 37 1.63 -5.69 16.64
N LEU A 38 0.87 -6.77 16.87
CA LEU A 38 0.81 -7.97 16.03
C LEU A 38 -0.38 -7.94 15.04
N GLY A 39 -1.21 -6.90 15.10
CA GLY A 39 -2.25 -6.64 14.11
C GLY A 39 -1.65 -5.95 12.90
N GLY A 40 -1.12 -6.73 11.96
CA GLY A 40 -0.62 -6.26 10.67
C GLY A 40 -1.65 -5.40 9.96
N THR A 41 -1.47 -4.09 10.03
CA THR A 41 -2.08 -3.15 9.10
C THR A 41 -1.19 -3.03 7.88
N ASP A 42 -1.19 -4.07 7.03
CA ASP A 42 -0.68 -3.96 5.67
C ASP A 42 -1.68 -3.14 4.84
N LYS A 43 -1.63 -1.82 5.02
CA LYS A 43 -2.21 -0.85 4.09
C LYS A 43 -1.09 0.04 3.57
N LYS A 44 -0.21 -0.52 2.73
CA LYS A 44 0.75 0.18 1.85
C LYS A 44 1.54 -0.84 0.99
N SER A 45 0.89 -1.56 0.08
CA SER A 45 1.58 -2.44 -0.90
C SER A 45 1.60 -1.87 -2.33
N ALA A 46 1.63 -0.55 -2.47
CA ALA A 46 1.96 0.09 -3.74
C ALA A 46 3.45 -0.12 -4.14
N PRO A 47 4.46 0.07 -3.26
CA PRO A 47 5.84 0.04 -3.72
C PRO A 47 6.29 -1.35 -4.18
N ASP A 48 5.83 -2.43 -3.53
CA ASP A 48 6.27 -3.78 -3.88
C ASP A 48 5.70 -4.26 -5.21
N THR A 49 4.45 -3.93 -5.51
CA THR A 49 3.79 -4.37 -6.75
C THR A 49 4.32 -3.60 -7.95
N GLU A 50 4.42 -2.27 -7.83
CA GLU A 50 4.97 -1.39 -8.86
C GLU A 50 6.42 -1.77 -9.19
N THR A 51 7.25 -2.02 -8.17
CA THR A 51 8.65 -2.45 -8.37
C THR A 51 8.73 -3.78 -9.11
N ARG A 52 7.93 -4.78 -8.71
CA ARG A 52 7.93 -6.10 -9.37
C ARG A 52 7.49 -6.01 -10.83
N VAL A 53 6.49 -5.20 -11.13
CA VAL A 53 6.03 -5.00 -12.51
C VAL A 53 7.09 -4.27 -13.32
N ALA A 54 7.73 -3.26 -12.74
CA ALA A 54 8.84 -2.55 -13.38
C ALA A 54 9.99 -3.51 -13.71
N GLU A 55 10.37 -4.39 -12.78
CA GLU A 55 11.38 -5.43 -13.00
C GLU A 55 10.98 -6.39 -14.12
N MET A 56 9.73 -6.87 -14.16
CA MET A 56 9.25 -7.73 -15.24
C MET A 56 9.26 -7.03 -16.60
N CYS A 57 8.81 -5.77 -16.65
CA CYS A 57 8.84 -4.96 -17.86
C CYS A 57 10.28 -4.74 -18.34
N ALA A 58 11.23 -4.49 -17.43
CA ALA A 58 12.64 -4.28 -17.77
C ALA A 58 13.30 -5.50 -18.45
N LEU A 59 12.79 -6.71 -18.22
CA LEU A 59 13.26 -7.93 -18.89
C LEU A 59 12.80 -8.02 -20.35
N ALA A 60 11.79 -7.25 -20.76
CA ALA A 60 11.34 -7.24 -22.14
C ALA A 60 12.37 -6.54 -23.04
N GLU A 61 12.67 -7.18 -24.16
CA GLU A 61 13.63 -6.67 -25.14
C GLU A 61 13.22 -5.27 -25.63
N GLY A 62 14.15 -4.33 -25.51
CA GLY A 62 14.01 -2.95 -25.92
C GLY A 62 13.46 -1.99 -24.85
N VAL A 63 13.05 -2.46 -23.66
CA VAL A 63 12.49 -1.60 -22.60
C VAL A 63 13.55 -0.74 -21.92
N GLY A 64 14.68 -1.34 -21.51
CA GLY A 64 15.72 -0.65 -20.74
C GLY A 64 15.27 -0.38 -19.30
N ARG A 65 15.62 0.78 -18.74
CA ARG A 65 15.11 1.19 -17.42
C ARG A 65 13.61 1.38 -17.50
N CYS A 66 12.92 1.02 -16.43
CA CYS A 66 11.46 1.04 -16.35
C CYS A 66 11.02 1.51 -14.97
N GLU A 67 10.01 2.37 -14.94
CA GLU A 67 9.29 2.79 -13.75
C GLU A 67 7.80 2.67 -14.02
N VAL A 68 7.06 2.15 -13.03
CA VAL A 68 5.65 1.84 -13.19
C VAL A 68 4.88 2.49 -12.05
N MET A 69 3.76 3.13 -12.39
CA MET A 69 2.80 3.65 -11.43
C MET A 69 1.44 3.02 -11.69
N LEU A 70 0.83 2.47 -10.66
CA LEU A 70 -0.48 1.82 -10.71
C LEU A 70 -1.51 2.69 -10.00
N THR A 71 -2.66 2.91 -10.64
CA THR A 71 -3.81 3.55 -10.00
C THR A 71 -4.81 2.47 -9.60
N TYR A 72 -5.23 2.50 -8.34
CA TYR A 72 -6.16 1.53 -7.78
C TYR A 72 -7.57 2.13 -7.63
N GLY A 73 -8.57 1.32 -7.95
CA GLY A 73 -9.99 1.65 -7.78
C GLY A 73 -10.44 1.57 -6.32
N SER A 74 -11.71 1.89 -6.08
CA SER A 74 -12.31 1.79 -4.74
C SER A 74 -12.45 0.36 -4.22
N ASP A 75 -12.39 -0.63 -5.10
CA ASP A 75 -12.38 -2.07 -4.82
C ASP A 75 -10.98 -2.61 -4.48
N GLY A 76 -9.93 -1.80 -4.66
CA GLY A 76 -8.54 -2.20 -4.45
C GLY A 76 -7.90 -2.89 -5.65
N GLU A 77 -8.61 -2.99 -6.78
CA GLU A 77 -8.09 -3.54 -8.02
C GLU A 77 -7.35 -2.46 -8.83
N VAL A 78 -6.44 -2.87 -9.72
CA VAL A 78 -5.74 -1.94 -10.61
C VAL A 78 -6.72 -1.44 -11.68
N GLU A 79 -6.92 -0.13 -11.77
CA GLU A 79 -7.78 0.49 -12.79
C GLU A 79 -6.99 1.00 -13.99
N SER A 80 -5.76 1.48 -13.78
CA SER A 80 -4.89 2.03 -14.82
C SER A 80 -3.41 1.88 -14.47
N ALA A 81 -2.56 1.93 -15.49
CA ALA A 81 -1.12 1.81 -15.34
C ALA A 81 -0.40 2.84 -16.22
N LEU A 82 0.60 3.51 -15.64
CA LEU A 82 1.58 4.32 -16.35
C LEU A 82 2.92 3.59 -16.31
N VAL A 83 3.54 3.43 -17.47
CA VAL A 83 4.86 2.84 -17.63
C VAL A 83 5.78 3.86 -18.29
N LEU A 84 6.85 4.22 -17.60
CA LEU A 84 7.93 5.04 -18.10
C LEU A 84 9.11 4.13 -18.39
N CYS A 85 9.56 4.04 -19.65
CA CYS A 85 10.73 3.25 -19.98
C CYS A 85 11.63 3.90 -21.03
N ASP A 86 12.92 3.55 -21.06
CA ASP A 86 13.87 4.13 -22.01
C ASP A 86 13.44 3.88 -23.47
N GLY A 87 12.88 2.70 -23.75
CA GLY A 87 12.33 2.32 -25.06
C GLY A 87 10.88 2.76 -25.30
N GLY A 88 10.31 3.63 -24.46
CA GLY A 88 8.92 4.06 -24.54
C GLY A 88 8.57 4.89 -25.78
N ASP A 89 9.54 5.19 -26.66
CA ASP A 89 9.37 5.81 -27.98
C ASP A 89 9.25 4.79 -29.13
N LEU A 90 9.64 3.53 -28.90
CA LEU A 90 9.56 2.45 -29.89
C LEU A 90 8.14 1.86 -29.93
N PRO A 91 7.45 1.86 -31.09
CA PRO A 91 6.11 1.29 -31.20
C PRO A 91 6.03 -0.20 -30.83
N SER A 92 7.09 -0.96 -31.14
CA SER A 92 7.23 -2.37 -30.79
C SER A 92 7.28 -2.59 -29.28
N VAL A 93 8.03 -1.75 -28.57
CA VAL A 93 8.13 -1.78 -27.11
C VAL A 93 6.80 -1.37 -26.48
N ARG A 94 6.18 -0.29 -26.97
CA ARG A 94 4.86 0.16 -26.51
C ARG A 94 3.80 -0.93 -26.61
N ALA A 95 3.68 -1.60 -27.75
CA ALA A 95 2.73 -2.68 -27.94
C ALA A 95 2.99 -3.84 -26.97
N ARG A 96 4.24 -4.29 -26.88
CA ARG A 96 4.66 -5.40 -26.03
C ARG A 96 4.40 -5.13 -24.54
N VAL A 97 4.76 -3.95 -24.06
CA VAL A 97 4.52 -3.53 -22.67
C VAL A 97 3.03 -3.38 -22.39
N THR A 98 2.28 -2.78 -23.32
CA THR A 98 0.82 -2.62 -23.17
C THR A 98 0.10 -3.96 -23.09
N ASP A 99 0.43 -4.91 -23.96
CA ASP A 99 -0.15 -6.25 -23.96
C ASP A 99 0.19 -7.01 -22.67
N MET A 100 1.43 -6.88 -22.21
CA MET A 100 1.90 -7.51 -20.96
C MET A 100 1.12 -6.96 -19.76
N VAL A 101 1.06 -5.65 -19.58
CA VAL A 101 0.39 -5.01 -18.45
C VAL A 101 -1.12 -5.26 -18.51
N SER A 102 -1.72 -5.24 -19.70
CA SER A 102 -3.14 -5.57 -19.88
C SER A 102 -3.45 -6.99 -19.44
N SER A 103 -2.58 -7.95 -19.79
CA SER A 103 -2.74 -9.35 -19.41
C SER A 103 -2.51 -9.60 -17.92
N LEU A 104 -1.55 -8.89 -17.30
CA LEU A 104 -1.23 -9.04 -15.88
C LEU A 104 -2.34 -8.55 -14.96
N PHE A 105 -3.01 -7.45 -15.34
CA PHE A 105 -4.00 -6.78 -14.49
C PHE A 105 -5.44 -6.86 -14.98
N GLY A 106 -5.68 -7.44 -16.17
CA GLY A 106 -7.01 -7.51 -16.76
C GLY A 106 -7.59 -6.14 -17.14
N ILE A 107 -6.75 -5.10 -17.23
CA ILE A 107 -7.18 -3.74 -17.59
C ILE A 107 -7.16 -3.53 -19.10
N GLY A 108 -8.10 -2.72 -19.59
CA GLY A 108 -8.16 -2.35 -21.01
C GLY A 108 -6.92 -1.55 -21.44
N THR A 109 -6.46 -1.78 -22.66
CA THR A 109 -5.28 -1.09 -23.24
C THR A 109 -5.45 0.42 -23.32
N ASN A 110 -6.70 0.92 -23.36
CA ASN A 110 -7.03 2.34 -23.29
C ASN A 110 -6.78 2.98 -21.91
N ARG A 111 -6.41 2.18 -20.90
CA ARG A 111 -6.05 2.63 -19.54
C ARG A 111 -4.56 2.40 -19.22
N ILE A 112 -3.77 2.00 -20.21
CA ILE A 112 -2.33 1.81 -20.07
C ILE A 112 -1.62 2.88 -20.89
N MET A 113 -0.70 3.60 -20.26
CA MET A 113 0.11 4.61 -20.93
C MET A 113 1.58 4.21 -20.87
N VAL A 114 2.24 4.16 -22.03
CA VAL A 114 3.68 3.87 -22.13
C VAL A 114 4.41 5.08 -22.72
N GLN A 115 5.35 5.64 -21.97
CA GLN A 115 6.06 6.86 -22.33
C GLN A 115 7.57 6.70 -22.15
N LYS A 116 8.33 7.50 -22.89
CA LYS A 116 9.78 7.56 -22.73
C LYS A 116 10.13 8.28 -21.43
N ILE A 117 11.12 7.76 -20.70
CA ILE A 117 11.74 8.51 -19.59
C ILE A 117 12.43 9.73 -20.19
N SER A 118 11.94 10.93 -19.85
CA SER A 118 12.63 12.18 -20.16
C SER A 118 13.73 12.39 -19.12
N ASP A 119 14.97 12.51 -19.59
CA ASP A 119 16.12 12.96 -18.78
C ASP A 119 16.02 14.47 -18.47
#